data_AF-A0A150WLC0-F1
#
_entry.id   AF-A0A150WLC0-F1
#
_cell.length_a   1.000
_cell.length_b   1.000
_cell.length_c   1.000
_cell.angle_alpha   90.00
_cell.angle_beta   90.00
_cell.angle_gamma   90.00
#
_symmetry.space_group_name_H-M   'P 1'
#
loop_
_entity.id
_entity.type
_entity.pdbx_description
1 polymer ?
#
loop_
_entity_poly.entity_id
_entity_poly.type
_entity_poly.pdbx_seq_one_letter_code
_entity_poly.pdbx_strand_id
1 'polypeptide(L)'
;MLLKMIETQLQETKNMREKTPDFINKIVHLYTLQLMKQGNIPLDFMEDVLADVEAETIEIYRKKTYGYLTLEDYRRHKFRQKNDN
;
A
#
# COMPACT_ATOMS: atom_id res chain seq x y z
N MET A 1 5.95 -0.06 10.39
CA MET A 1 4.51 -0.37 10.54
C MET A 1 3.81 -0.28 9.18
N LEU A 2 4.00 0.83 8.45
CA LEU A 2 3.56 1.03 7.07
C LEU A 2 4.06 -0.06 6.10
N LEU A 3 5.36 -0.38 6.10
CA LEU A 3 5.94 -1.43 5.25
C LEU A 3 5.20 -2.77 5.37
N LYS A 4 4.95 -3.24 6.60
CA LYS A 4 4.23 -4.50 6.86
C LYS A 4 2.79 -4.44 6.35
N MET A 5 2.13 -3.29 6.48
CA MET A 5 0.78 -3.06 5.96
C MET A 5 0.77 -3.17 4.44
N ILE A 6 1.70 -2.51 3.75
CA ILE A 6 1.87 -2.60 2.30
C ILE A 6 2.13 -4.05 1.88
N GLU A 7 3.08 -4.73 2.51
CA GLU A 7 3.41 -6.13 2.21
C GLU A 7 2.20 -7.05 2.37
N THR A 8 1.42 -6.85 3.44
CA THR A 8 0.20 -7.64 3.69
C THR A 8 -0.85 -7.38 2.61
N GLN A 9 -1.10 -6.12 2.26
CA GLN A 9 -2.09 -5.76 1.25
C GLN A 9 -1.65 -6.12 -0.17
N LEU A 10 -0.34 -6.16 -0.46
CA LEU A 10 0.18 -6.70 -1.70
C LEU A 10 -0.14 -8.19 -1.87
N GLN A 11 -0.31 -8.94 -0.77
CA GLN A 11 -0.71 -10.35 -0.78
C GLN A 11 -2.24 -10.56 -0.75
N GLU A 12 -3.06 -9.51 -0.80
CA GLU A 12 -4.52 -9.65 -0.83
C GLU A 12 -4.99 -10.17 -2.19
N THR A 13 -5.76 -11.26 -2.19
CA THR A 13 -6.28 -11.91 -3.41
C THR A 13 -7.76 -11.64 -3.66
N LYS A 14 -8.48 -11.06 -2.69
CA LYS A 14 -9.90 -10.76 -2.84
C LYS A 14 -10.18 -9.74 -3.95
N ASN A 15 -9.24 -8.83 -4.22
CA ASN A 15 -9.37 -7.85 -5.28
C ASN A 15 -8.13 -7.85 -6.20
N MET A 16 -8.03 -8.85 -7.08
CA MET A 16 -6.88 -8.97 -8.00
C MET A 16 -6.78 -7.84 -9.02
N ARG A 17 -7.89 -7.15 -9.32
CA ARG A 17 -7.97 -6.07 -10.33
C ARG A 17 -7.96 -4.67 -9.71
N GLU A 18 -7.55 -4.57 -8.44
CA GLU A 18 -7.36 -3.28 -7.78
C GLU A 18 -6.37 -2.42 -8.58
N LYS A 19 -6.78 -1.20 -8.91
CA LYS A 19 -5.88 -0.26 -9.59
C LYS A 19 -4.87 0.28 -8.60
N THR A 20 -3.67 0.59 -9.10
CA THR A 20 -2.60 1.12 -8.26
C THR A 20 -3.00 2.36 -7.45
N PRO A 21 -3.68 3.38 -8.01
CA PRO A 21 -4.11 4.54 -7.22
C PRO A 21 -5.05 4.17 -6.07
N ASP A 22 -6.00 3.25 -6.31
CA ASP A 22 -6.95 2.79 -5.28
C ASP A 22 -6.21 2.06 -4.15
N PHE A 23 -5.22 1.24 -4.50
CA PHE A 23 -4.35 0.58 -3.53
C PHE A 23 -3.57 1.56 -2.67
N ILE A 24 -2.93 2.58 -3.27
CA ILE A 24 -2.16 3.59 -2.55
C ILE A 24 -3.08 4.36 -1.59
N ASN A 25 -4.22 4.88 -2.09
CA ASN A 25 -5.19 5.61 -1.29
C ASN A 25 -5.70 4.80 -0.09
N LYS A 26 -5.97 3.51 -0.30
CA LYS A 26 -6.37 2.59 0.76
C LYS A 26 -5.30 2.47 1.85
N ILE A 27 -4.03 2.30 1.48
CA ILE A 27 -2.91 2.20 2.44
C ILE A 27 -2.76 3.50 3.22
N VAL A 28 -2.74 4.63 2.53
CA VAL A 28 -2.62 5.97 3.14
C VAL A 28 -3.73 6.14 4.17
N HIS A 29 -4.98 5.87 3.78
CA HIS A 29 -6.12 5.98 4.69
C HIS A 29 -6.00 5.06 5.91
N LEU A 30 -5.66 3.78 5.72
CA LEU A 30 -5.51 2.83 6.82
C LEU A 30 -4.39 3.23 7.78
N TYR A 31 -3.27 3.72 7.26
CA TYR A 31 -2.13 4.13 8.07
C TYR A 31 -2.41 5.44 8.82
N THR A 32 -3.01 6.43 8.17
CA THR A 32 -3.41 7.68 8.84
C THR A 32 -4.42 7.43 9.95
N LEU A 33 -5.42 6.57 9.74
CA LEU A 33 -6.34 6.15 10.81
C LEU A 33 -5.61 5.50 11.99
N GLN A 34 -4.55 4.74 11.73
CA GLN A 34 -3.73 4.13 12.77
C GLN A 34 -2.91 5.17 13.53
N LEU A 35 -2.33 6.15 12.85
CA LEU A 35 -1.61 7.26 13.47
C LEU A 35 -2.54 8.11 14.35
N MET A 36 -3.75 8.43 13.86
CA MET A 36 -4.77 9.15 14.63
C MET A 36 -5.18 8.41 15.92
N LYS A 37 -5.18 7.08 15.90
CA LYS A 37 -5.45 6.27 17.11
C LYS A 37 -4.29 6.27 18.11
N GLN A 38 -3.07 6.52 17.65
CA GLN A 38 -1.86 6.54 18.49
C GLN A 38 -1.58 7.92 19.09
N GLY A 39 -2.19 8.99 18.58
CA GLY A 39 -2.11 10.34 19.13
C GLY A 39 -2.73 11.41 18.24
N ASN A 40 -2.83 12.64 18.76
CA ASN A 40 -3.38 13.79 18.06
C ASN A 40 -2.38 14.32 17.02
N ILE A 41 -2.48 13.87 15.77
CA ILE A 41 -1.98 14.66 14.63
C ILE A 41 -2.75 16.00 14.71
N PRO A 42 -2.09 17.16 14.93
CA PRO A 42 -2.80 18.42 14.91
C PRO A 42 -3.41 18.60 13.52
N LEU A 43 -4.67 19.03 13.45
CA LEU A 43 -5.42 19.09 12.20
C LEU A 43 -4.70 19.89 11.12
N ASP A 44 -3.98 20.94 11.52
CA ASP A 44 -3.20 21.81 10.65
C ASP A 44 -2.05 21.08 9.92
N PHE A 45 -1.57 19.96 10.44
CA PHE A 45 -0.52 19.14 9.84
C PHE A 45 -1.08 17.88 9.15
N MET A 46 -2.40 17.71 9.09
CA MET A 46 -3.00 16.49 8.53
C MET A 46 -2.68 16.33 7.04
N GLU A 47 -2.74 17.42 6.27
CA GLU A 47 -2.42 17.40 4.84
C GLU A 47 -0.95 17.05 4.60
N ASP A 48 -0.03 17.63 5.37
CA ASP A 48 1.41 17.32 5.29
C ASP A 48 1.67 15.84 5.59
N VAL A 49 1.07 15.32 6.67
CA VAL A 49 1.22 13.91 7.04
C VAL A 49 0.64 12.99 5.96
N LEU A 50 -0.49 13.34 5.36
CA LEU A 50 -1.06 12.56 4.25
C LEU A 50 -0.15 12.54 3.03
N ALA A 51 0.42 13.70 2.66
CA ALA A 51 1.35 13.81 1.54
C ALA A 51 2.63 12.99 1.77
N ASP A 52 3.20 13.06 2.97
CA ASP A 52 4.39 12.28 3.35
C ASP A 52 4.13 10.78 3.29
N VAL A 53 3.00 10.34 3.86
CA VAL A 53 2.59 8.93 3.85
C VAL A 53 2.31 8.43 2.44
N GLU A 54 1.68 9.25 1.59
CA GLU A 54 1.44 8.92 0.18
C GLU A 54 2.76 8.74 -0.56
N ALA A 55 3.69 9.70 -0.43
CA ALA A 55 5.00 9.64 -1.07
C ALA A 55 5.78 8.38 -0.65
N GLU A 56 5.82 8.08 0.65
CA GLU A 56 6.48 6.88 1.18
C GLU A 56 5.80 5.60 0.67
N THR A 57 4.46 5.57 0.63
CA THR A 57 3.70 4.43 0.14
C THR A 57 4.00 4.14 -1.33
N ILE A 58 4.05 5.18 -2.17
CA ILE A 58 4.40 5.07 -3.59
C ILE A 58 5.82 4.52 -3.76
N GLU A 59 6.78 5.02 -2.98
CA GLU A 59 8.17 4.58 -3.06
C GLU A 59 8.32 3.10 -2.66
N ILE A 60 7.73 2.70 -1.54
CA ILE A 60 7.75 1.31 -1.08
C ILE A 60 7.06 0.41 -2.09
N TYR A 61 5.88 0.80 -2.59
CA TYR A 61 5.15 0.05 -3.62
C TYR A 61 6.06 -0.20 -4.83
N ARG A 62 6.66 0.84 -5.40
CA ARG A 62 7.55 0.73 -6.57
C ARG A 62 8.73 -0.20 -6.33
N LYS A 63 9.36 -0.13 -5.15
CA LYS A 63 10.48 -1.01 -4.79
C LYS A 63 10.04 -2.48 -4.65
N LYS A 64 8.83 -2.74 -4.18
CA LYS A 64 8.29 -4.10 -4.00
C LYS A 64 7.74 -4.70 -5.30
N THR A 65 7.16 -3.88 -6.17
CA THR A 65 6.55 -4.29 -7.44
C THR A 65 7.44 -3.99 -8.65
N TYR A 66 8.74 -3.82 -8.43
CA TYR A 66 9.68 -3.51 -9.49
C TYR A 66 9.60 -4.55 -10.62
N GLY A 67 9.51 -4.08 -11.86
CA GLY A 67 9.39 -4.94 -13.05
C GLY A 67 7.97 -5.36 -13.44
N TYR A 68 6.92 -4.91 -12.74
CA TYR A 68 5.53 -5.17 -13.10
C TYR A 68 4.82 -3.88 -13.52
N LEU A 69 4.01 -3.96 -14.59
CA LEU A 69 3.27 -2.82 -15.14
C LEU A 69 2.10 -2.43 -14.25
N THR A 70 1.46 -3.40 -13.62
CA THR A 70 0.28 -3.19 -12.77
C THR A 70 0.35 -4.00 -11.48
N LEU A 71 -0.44 -3.59 -10.48
CA LEU A 71 -0.63 -4.37 -9.26
C LEU A 71 -1.22 -5.75 -9.55
N GLU A 72 -2.11 -5.86 -10.54
CA GLU A 72 -2.66 -7.12 -10.99
C GLU A 72 -1.57 -8.06 -11.52
N ASP A 73 -0.67 -7.56 -12.37
CA ASP A 73 0.44 -8.34 -12.93
C ASP A 73 1.37 -8.86 -11.83
N TYR A 74 1.73 -7.98 -10.89
CA TYR A 74 2.53 -8.34 -9.72
C TYR A 74 1.87 -9.47 -8.92
N ARG A 75 0.59 -9.31 -8.56
CA ARG A 75 -0.16 -10.31 -7.78
C ARG A 75 -0.24 -11.63 -8.53
N ARG A 76 -0.64 -11.61 -9.81
CA ARG A 76 -0.74 -12.83 -10.63
C ARG A 76 0.57 -13.60 -10.69
N HIS A 77 1.69 -12.90 -10.87
CA HIS A 77 3.01 -13.54 -10.90
C HIS A 77 3.38 -14.14 -9.54
N LYS A 78 3.19 -13.40 -8.44
CA LYS A 78 3.49 -13.89 -7.10
C LYS A 78 2.66 -15.11 -6.69
N PHE A 79 1.37 -15.13 -7.05
CA PHE A 79 0.48 -16.25 -6.69
C PHE A 79 0.60 -17.45 -7.62
N ARG A 80 0.97 -17.27 -8.89
CA ARG A 80 1.33 -18.41 -9.77
C ARG A 80 2.52 -19.18 -9.22
N GLN A 81 3.59 -18.47 -8.81
CA GLN A 81 4.77 -19.12 -8.22
C GLN A 81 4.49 -19.89 -6.92
N LYS A 82 3.41 -19.55 -6.18
CA LYS A 82 3.06 -20.24 -4.94
C LYS A 82 2.33 -21.57 -5.18
N ASN A 83 1.75 -21.77 -6.36
CA ASN A 83 1.08 -23.03 -6.72
C ASN A 83 2.01 -24.05 -7.40
N ASP A 84 3.21 -23.61 -7.83
CA ASP A 84 4.20 -24.45 -8.52
C ASP A 84 5.32 -24.96 -7.58
N ASN A 85 5.21 -24.70 -6.26
CA ASN A 85 6.10 -25.18 -5.18
C ASN A 85 5.28 -25.90 -4.10
#